data_AF-R9IMM8-F1
#
_entry.id   AF-R9IMM8-F1
#
_cell.length_a   1.000
_cell.length_b   1.000
_cell.length_c   1.000
_cell.angle_alpha   90.00
_cell.angle_beta   90.00
_cell.angle_gamma   90.00
#
_symmetry.space_group_name_H-M   'P 1'
#
loop_
_entity.id
_entity.type
_entity.pdbx_description
1 polymer ?
#
loop_
_entity_poly.entity_id
_entity_poly.type
_entity_poly.pdbx_seq_one_letter_code
_entity_poly.pdbx_strand_id
1 'polypeptide(L)'
;MTYINKALHIAVYHFRLLTVHVRIPIILVMIALFINENLRTVLLFSKAVNISVTPYAFPHLTNDYVCQLIIMAGAILLFCDAPFEGKESPYLLSRGGRFAWGAGQIVYMTGLAFFYVSFILIISILPFFGHLSFGEEWGKIWGTLAKTDAGAQFGVTLHVTEYMVSRYAARSAMMISFVLEWACVVWLGLLVYFFNKLTSRPIGTFTGAFCVLLDVCISNDWANWAYKFSPITLAQTNTYAGYNLQNNITFDYGIRFFSIGIVLLVLLCILANYKDKIWGRLTRHIRMRKV
;
A
#
# COMPACT_ATOMS: atom_id res chain seq x y z
N MET A 1 -23.31 -24.88 -1.31
CA MET A 1 -22.33 -23.82 -1.67
C MET A 1 -21.97 -23.03 -0.42
N THR A 2 -20.77 -23.27 0.11
CA THR A 2 -20.23 -22.63 1.32
C THR A 2 -20.15 -21.10 1.17
N TYR A 3 -20.28 -20.36 2.28
CA TYR A 3 -20.21 -18.88 2.29
C TYR A 3 -18.93 -18.33 1.62
N ILE A 4 -17.84 -19.10 1.66
CA ILE A 4 -16.56 -18.81 1.01
C ILE A 4 -16.70 -18.70 -0.50
N ASN A 5 -17.37 -19.67 -1.15
CA ASN A 5 -17.55 -19.63 -2.61
C ASN A 5 -18.37 -18.42 -3.05
N LYS A 6 -19.37 -18.02 -2.25
CA LYS A 6 -20.16 -16.81 -2.51
C LYS A 6 -19.29 -15.55 -2.41
N ALA A 7 -18.46 -15.45 -1.38
CA ALA A 7 -17.53 -14.33 -1.20
C ALA A 7 -16.52 -14.23 -2.37
N LEU A 8 -15.98 -15.35 -2.82
CA LEU A 8 -15.07 -15.39 -3.98
C LEU A 8 -15.76 -14.93 -5.27
N HIS A 9 -16.99 -15.38 -5.54
CA HIS A 9 -17.73 -14.90 -6.71
C HIS A 9 -17.97 -13.40 -6.68
N ILE A 10 -18.28 -12.84 -5.50
CA ILE A 10 -18.42 -11.38 -5.31
C ILE A 10 -17.08 -10.67 -5.58
N ALA A 11 -15.97 -11.20 -5.07
CA ALA A 11 -14.65 -10.63 -5.33
C ALA A 11 -14.30 -10.64 -6.82
N VAL A 12 -14.53 -11.77 -7.51
CA VAL A 12 -14.30 -11.90 -8.96
C VAL A 12 -15.17 -10.93 -9.76
N TYR A 13 -16.42 -10.71 -9.34
CA TYR A 13 -17.30 -9.72 -9.95
C TYR A 13 -16.71 -8.31 -9.85
N HIS A 14 -16.22 -7.90 -8.67
CA HIS A 14 -15.57 -6.60 -8.52
C HIS A 14 -14.26 -6.48 -9.32
N PHE A 15 -13.47 -7.55 -9.41
CA PHE A 15 -12.29 -7.59 -10.29
C PHE A 15 -12.64 -7.42 -11.76
N ARG A 16 -13.76 -7.96 -12.24
CA ARG A 16 -14.19 -7.74 -13.63
C ARG A 16 -14.66 -6.31 -13.84
N LEU A 17 -15.25 -5.69 -12.83
CA LEU A 17 -15.67 -4.29 -12.91
C LEU A 17 -14.48 -3.33 -13.00
N LEU A 18 -13.31 -3.73 -12.46
CA LEU A 18 -12.05 -3.00 -12.52
C LEU A 18 -11.69 -2.53 -13.93
N THR A 19 -11.83 -3.41 -14.94
CA THR A 19 -11.44 -3.11 -16.32
C THR A 19 -12.36 -2.10 -17.01
N VAL A 20 -13.53 -1.86 -16.43
CA VAL A 20 -14.50 -0.87 -16.94
C VAL A 20 -14.21 0.53 -16.39
N HIS A 21 -13.59 0.62 -15.20
CA HIS A 21 -13.32 1.90 -14.55
C HIS A 21 -12.04 2.56 -15.09
N VAL A 22 -12.20 3.58 -15.94
CA VAL A 22 -11.11 4.36 -16.57
C VAL A 22 -10.11 4.96 -15.55
N ARG A 23 -10.54 5.21 -14.31
CA ARG A 23 -9.65 5.76 -13.26
C ARG A 23 -8.45 4.86 -12.96
N ILE A 24 -8.66 3.55 -12.93
CA ILE A 24 -7.63 2.59 -12.48
C ILE A 24 -6.43 2.55 -13.44
N PRO A 25 -6.61 2.41 -14.77
CA PRO A 25 -5.48 2.49 -15.69
C PRO A 25 -4.82 3.88 -15.67
N ILE A 26 -5.56 4.98 -15.46
CA ILE A 26 -4.95 6.32 -15.34
C ILE A 26 -3.99 6.38 -14.14
N ILE A 27 -4.42 5.90 -12.97
CA ILE A 27 -3.57 5.87 -11.76
C ILE A 27 -2.31 5.03 -12.02
N LEU A 28 -2.46 3.83 -12.59
CA LEU A 28 -1.33 2.94 -12.89
C LEU A 28 -0.34 3.58 -13.88
N VAL A 29 -0.83 4.25 -14.93
CA VAL A 29 0.01 4.96 -15.89
C VAL A 29 0.74 6.12 -15.23
N MET A 30 0.06 6.93 -14.42
CA MET A 30 0.69 8.05 -13.70
C MET A 30 1.83 7.58 -12.80
N ILE A 31 1.62 6.52 -12.03
CA ILE A 31 2.65 5.94 -11.16
C ILE A 31 3.79 5.37 -12.00
N ALA A 32 3.48 4.70 -13.11
CA ALA A 32 4.52 4.14 -13.96
C ALA A 32 5.42 5.22 -14.58
N LEU A 33 4.83 6.31 -15.06
CA LEU A 33 5.59 7.47 -15.55
C LEU A 33 6.47 8.07 -14.45
N PHE A 34 5.92 8.25 -13.23
CA PHE A 34 6.67 8.79 -12.10
C PHE A 34 7.88 7.91 -11.72
N ILE A 35 7.67 6.59 -11.60
CA ILE A 35 8.75 5.65 -11.28
C ILE A 35 9.81 5.65 -12.39
N ASN A 36 9.37 5.66 -13.66
CA ASN A 36 10.28 5.65 -14.79
C ASN A 36 11.16 6.92 -14.83
N GLU A 37 10.60 8.10 -14.56
CA GLU A 37 11.40 9.33 -14.50
C GLU A 37 12.43 9.31 -13.36
N ASN A 38 12.07 8.81 -12.17
CA ASN A 38 13.01 8.70 -11.05
C ASN A 38 14.14 7.68 -11.33
N LEU A 39 13.83 6.57 -11.98
CA LEU A 39 14.84 5.54 -12.30
C LEU A 39 15.64 5.84 -13.56
N ARG A 40 15.17 6.74 -14.43
CA ARG A 40 15.89 7.16 -15.63
C ARG A 40 17.21 7.84 -15.30
N THR A 41 17.27 8.66 -14.25
CA THR A 41 18.52 9.31 -13.80
C THR A 41 19.55 8.26 -13.34
N VAL A 42 19.10 7.22 -12.62
CA VAL A 42 19.92 6.07 -12.22
C VAL A 42 20.44 5.29 -13.44
N LEU A 43 19.60 5.10 -14.45
CA LEU A 43 20.01 4.45 -15.71
C LEU A 43 21.04 5.28 -16.48
N LEU A 44 20.90 6.60 -16.53
CA LEU A 44 21.88 7.48 -17.18
C LEU A 44 23.24 7.44 -16.48
N PHE A 45 23.23 7.44 -15.13
CA PHE A 45 24.44 7.24 -14.35
C PHE A 45 25.11 5.88 -14.64
N SER A 46 24.33 4.80 -14.65
CA SER A 46 24.80 3.47 -15.04
C SER A 46 25.49 3.46 -16.41
N LYS A 47 24.88 4.11 -17.40
CA LYS A 47 25.41 4.21 -18.76
C LYS A 47 26.69 5.03 -18.82
N ALA A 48 26.77 6.13 -18.06
CA ALA A 48 27.97 6.97 -18.00
C ALA A 48 29.17 6.23 -17.41
N VAL A 49 28.94 5.41 -16.37
CA VAL A 49 30.00 4.62 -15.73
C VAL A 49 30.23 3.27 -16.43
N ASN A 50 29.36 2.91 -17.40
CA ASN A 50 29.38 1.66 -18.15
C ASN A 50 29.38 0.40 -17.26
N ILE A 51 28.57 0.45 -16.19
CA ILE A 51 28.36 -0.67 -15.25
C ILE A 51 26.88 -1.07 -15.32
N SER A 52 26.60 -2.37 -15.27
CA SER A 52 25.22 -2.89 -15.24
C SER A 52 24.53 -2.65 -13.89
N VAL A 53 23.20 -2.46 -13.92
CA VAL A 53 22.36 -2.24 -12.72
C VAL A 53 21.73 -3.56 -12.28
N THR A 54 21.60 -3.78 -10.98
CA THR A 54 20.84 -4.91 -10.43
C THR A 54 19.35 -4.53 -10.25
N PRO A 55 18.41 -5.49 -10.42
CA PRO A 55 16.95 -5.21 -10.45
C PRO A 55 16.32 -4.92 -9.08
N TYR A 56 17.06 -4.34 -8.14
CA TYR A 56 16.61 -4.13 -6.75
C TYR A 56 16.30 -2.66 -6.45
N ALA A 57 15.63 -1.97 -7.38
CA ALA A 57 15.23 -0.57 -7.19
C ALA A 57 14.04 -0.41 -6.24
N PHE A 58 13.14 -1.40 -6.16
CA PHE A 58 11.90 -1.34 -5.40
C PHE A 58 12.08 -0.97 -3.91
N PRO A 59 12.99 -1.60 -3.14
CA PRO A 59 13.23 -1.20 -1.75
C PRO A 59 13.68 0.25 -1.60
N HIS A 60 14.45 0.77 -2.54
CA HIS A 60 14.91 2.16 -2.50
C HIS A 60 13.75 3.12 -2.76
N LEU A 61 12.87 2.81 -3.71
CA LEU A 61 11.66 3.61 -3.98
C LEU A 61 10.74 3.68 -2.76
N THR A 62 10.51 2.56 -2.07
CA THR A 62 9.60 2.56 -0.90
C THR A 62 10.18 3.30 0.32
N ASN A 63 11.51 3.37 0.42
CA ASN A 63 12.18 4.03 1.54
C ASN A 63 12.33 5.55 1.35
N ASP A 64 12.19 6.04 0.12
CA ASP A 64 12.21 7.46 -0.18
C ASP A 64 10.85 8.09 0.15
N TYR A 65 10.82 9.11 0.99
CA TYR A 65 9.56 9.68 1.49
C TYR A 65 8.71 10.34 0.38
N VAL A 66 9.34 10.91 -0.66
CA VAL A 66 8.62 11.52 -1.79
C VAL A 66 7.97 10.42 -2.65
N CYS A 67 8.74 9.38 -2.95
CA CYS A 67 8.25 8.24 -3.70
C CYS A 67 7.15 7.50 -2.94
N GLN A 68 7.34 7.28 -1.63
CA GLN A 68 6.38 6.63 -0.76
C GLN A 68 5.07 7.42 -0.65
N LEU A 69 5.13 8.76 -0.57
CA LEU A 69 3.93 9.60 -0.62
C LEU A 69 3.13 9.36 -1.90
N ILE A 70 3.78 9.35 -3.06
CA ILE A 70 3.08 9.21 -4.35
C ILE A 70 2.52 7.80 -4.52
N ILE A 71 3.27 6.77 -4.11
CA ILE A 71 2.81 5.37 -4.10
C ILE A 71 1.59 5.20 -3.19
N MET A 72 1.61 5.76 -1.99
CA MET A 72 0.49 5.64 -1.04
C MET A 72 -0.70 6.50 -1.44
N ALA A 73 -0.48 7.69 -2.01
CA ALA A 73 -1.54 8.51 -2.59
C ALA A 73 -2.26 7.76 -3.73
N GLY A 74 -1.50 7.08 -4.60
CA GLY A 74 -2.05 6.21 -5.63
C GLY A 74 -2.90 5.07 -5.06
N ALA A 75 -2.45 4.44 -3.98
CA ALA A 75 -3.21 3.41 -3.27
C ALA A 75 -4.54 3.94 -2.72
N ILE A 76 -4.55 5.13 -2.11
CA ILE A 76 -5.79 5.76 -1.62
C ILE A 76 -6.75 6.03 -2.77
N LEU A 77 -6.27 6.64 -3.87
CA LEU A 77 -7.09 6.93 -5.05
C LEU A 77 -7.74 5.67 -5.65
N LEU A 78 -7.07 4.54 -5.52
CA LEU A 78 -7.56 3.24 -5.94
C LEU A 78 -8.66 2.69 -5.01
N PHE A 79 -8.62 3.00 -3.70
CA PHE A 79 -9.65 2.61 -2.73
C PHE A 79 -10.72 3.69 -2.44
N CYS A 80 -10.64 4.88 -3.03
CA CYS A 80 -11.55 6.01 -2.76
C CYS A 80 -13.05 5.67 -2.90
N ASP A 81 -13.41 4.77 -3.82
CA ASP A 81 -14.81 4.39 -4.06
C ASP A 81 -15.33 3.32 -3.09
N ALA A 82 -14.52 2.90 -2.12
CA ALA A 82 -14.97 1.98 -1.08
C ALA A 82 -16.11 2.63 -0.25
N PRO A 83 -17.19 1.92 0.11
CA PRO A 83 -17.54 0.56 -0.31
C PRO A 83 -17.99 0.52 -1.78
N PHE A 84 -17.50 -0.45 -2.55
CA PHE A 84 -17.74 -0.58 -4.00
C PHE A 84 -19.20 -0.98 -4.32
N GLU A 85 -20.14 -0.13 -3.96
CA GLU A 85 -21.58 -0.35 -4.09
C GLU A 85 -22.08 0.19 -5.44
N GLY A 86 -22.15 -0.68 -6.44
CA GLY A 86 -22.83 -0.42 -7.71
C GLY A 86 -24.34 -0.71 -7.67
N LYS A 87 -25.03 -0.45 -8.78
CA LYS A 87 -26.50 -0.65 -8.95
C LYS A 87 -26.99 -2.07 -8.62
N GLU A 88 -26.13 -3.08 -8.78
CA GLU A 88 -26.46 -4.49 -8.52
C GLU A 88 -26.17 -4.95 -7.08
N SER A 89 -25.49 -4.13 -6.30
CA SER A 89 -25.07 -4.47 -4.92
C SER A 89 -26.23 -4.84 -3.99
N PRO A 90 -27.41 -4.19 -4.05
CA PRO A 90 -28.56 -4.60 -3.23
C PRO A 90 -29.05 -6.02 -3.55
N TYR A 91 -28.99 -6.42 -4.83
CA TYR A 91 -29.39 -7.76 -5.27
C TYR A 91 -28.40 -8.83 -4.81
N LEU A 92 -27.10 -8.55 -4.94
CA LEU A 92 -26.03 -9.40 -4.42
C LEU A 92 -26.09 -9.52 -2.89
N LEU A 93 -26.37 -8.44 -2.18
CA LEU A 93 -26.52 -8.43 -0.72
C LEU A 93 -27.72 -9.27 -0.25
N SER A 94 -28.84 -9.21 -0.97
CA SER A 94 -30.06 -9.98 -0.67
C SER A 94 -29.85 -11.48 -0.82
N ARG A 95 -29.13 -11.92 -1.86
CA ARG A 95 -28.90 -13.35 -2.16
C ARG A 95 -27.67 -13.96 -1.47
N GLY A 96 -26.60 -13.17 -1.32
CA GLY A 96 -25.32 -13.61 -0.76
C GLY A 96 -25.28 -13.56 0.76
N GLY A 97 -26.03 -12.64 1.37
CA GLY A 97 -25.95 -12.32 2.78
C GLY A 97 -24.80 -11.35 3.10
N ARG A 98 -24.96 -10.60 4.19
CA ARG A 98 -24.05 -9.51 4.58
C ARG A 98 -22.62 -9.96 4.89
N PHE A 99 -22.47 -11.15 5.47
CA PHE A 99 -21.17 -11.73 5.76
C PHE A 99 -20.39 -12.04 4.47
N ALA A 100 -21.02 -12.74 3.52
CA ALA A 100 -20.37 -13.08 2.26
C ALA A 100 -20.04 -11.83 1.42
N TRP A 101 -20.90 -10.80 1.49
CA TRP A 101 -20.63 -9.50 0.88
C TRP A 101 -19.40 -8.82 1.49
N GLY A 102 -19.35 -8.65 2.81
CA GLY A 102 -18.21 -8.02 3.49
C GLY A 102 -16.91 -8.79 3.25
N ALA A 103 -16.95 -10.12 3.37
CA ALA A 103 -15.79 -10.97 3.10
C ALA A 103 -15.33 -10.86 1.64
N GLY A 104 -16.26 -10.83 0.66
CA GLY A 104 -15.92 -10.66 -0.75
C GLY A 104 -15.24 -9.32 -1.04
N GLN A 105 -15.70 -8.23 -0.41
CA GLN A 105 -15.07 -6.91 -0.52
C GLN A 105 -13.65 -6.89 0.05
N ILE A 106 -13.43 -7.53 1.21
CA ILE A 106 -12.11 -7.63 1.84
C ILE A 106 -11.15 -8.44 0.98
N VAL A 107 -11.58 -9.58 0.44
CA VAL A 107 -10.78 -10.41 -0.47
C VAL A 107 -10.43 -9.64 -1.74
N TYR A 108 -11.40 -8.92 -2.31
CA TYR A 108 -11.18 -8.06 -3.47
C TYR A 108 -10.11 -6.99 -3.19
N MET A 109 -10.25 -6.23 -2.10
CA MET A 109 -9.29 -5.20 -1.71
C MET A 109 -7.88 -5.77 -1.49
N THR A 110 -7.79 -6.92 -0.84
CA THR A 110 -6.52 -7.59 -0.56
C THR A 110 -5.81 -8.02 -1.84
N GLY A 111 -6.55 -8.60 -2.79
CA GLY A 111 -6.00 -8.98 -4.10
C GLY A 111 -5.66 -7.78 -4.97
N LEU A 112 -6.45 -6.69 -4.89
CA LEU A 112 -6.18 -5.47 -5.62
C LEU A 112 -4.92 -4.77 -5.09
N ALA A 113 -4.73 -4.73 -3.78
CA ALA A 113 -3.49 -4.28 -3.15
C ALA A 113 -2.27 -5.09 -3.64
N PHE A 114 -2.42 -6.42 -3.72
CA PHE A 114 -1.35 -7.29 -4.22
C PHE A 114 -0.99 -6.97 -5.68
N PHE A 115 -2.01 -6.81 -6.54
CA PHE A 115 -1.80 -6.45 -7.94
C PHE A 115 -1.10 -5.09 -8.07
N TYR A 116 -1.51 -4.11 -7.28
CA TYR A 116 -0.93 -2.77 -7.26
C TYR A 116 0.56 -2.77 -6.88
N VAL A 117 0.92 -3.42 -5.77
CA VAL A 117 2.32 -3.50 -5.33
C VAL A 117 3.17 -4.32 -6.30
N SER A 118 2.61 -5.40 -6.85
CA SER A 118 3.28 -6.20 -7.90
C SER A 118 3.54 -5.38 -9.16
N PHE A 119 2.59 -4.54 -9.56
CA PHE A 119 2.75 -3.63 -10.68
C PHE A 119 3.90 -2.65 -10.45
N ILE A 120 3.98 -2.01 -9.28
CA ILE A 120 5.09 -1.11 -8.90
C ILE A 120 6.43 -1.86 -8.96
N LEU A 121 6.49 -3.08 -8.43
CA LEU A 121 7.69 -3.91 -8.49
C LEU A 121 8.12 -4.18 -9.93
N ILE A 122 7.21 -4.58 -10.82
CA ILE A 122 7.53 -4.84 -12.23
C ILE A 122 8.01 -3.57 -12.93
N ILE A 123 7.31 -2.46 -12.74
CA ILE A 123 7.68 -1.17 -13.33
C ILE A 123 9.02 -0.66 -12.78
N SER A 124 9.40 -1.00 -11.54
CA SER A 124 10.72 -0.63 -11.01
C SER A 124 11.89 -1.33 -11.71
N ILE A 125 11.64 -2.45 -12.39
CA ILE A 125 12.68 -3.21 -13.11
C ILE A 125 12.76 -2.80 -14.59
N LEU A 126 11.62 -2.43 -15.17
CA LEU A 126 11.47 -2.15 -16.60
C LEU A 126 12.46 -1.13 -17.18
N PRO A 127 12.79 -0.01 -16.50
CA PRO A 127 13.74 0.99 -17.03
C PRO A 127 15.15 0.43 -17.24
N PHE A 128 15.53 -0.62 -16.52
CA PHE A 128 16.87 -1.22 -16.62
C PHE A 128 16.97 -2.28 -17.72
N PHE A 129 15.88 -2.57 -18.43
CA PHE A 129 15.87 -3.58 -19.48
C PHE A 129 16.92 -3.27 -20.56
N GLY A 130 17.86 -4.19 -20.75
CA GLY A 130 19.02 -4.05 -21.64
C GLY A 130 20.35 -3.71 -20.95
N HIS A 131 20.35 -3.26 -19.69
CA HIS A 131 21.55 -2.96 -18.89
C HIS A 131 21.54 -3.70 -17.53
N LEU A 132 20.80 -4.80 -17.44
CA LEU A 132 20.60 -5.59 -16.22
C LEU A 132 21.74 -6.60 -15.98
N SER A 133 22.21 -6.64 -14.74
CA SER A 133 23.00 -7.74 -14.20
C SER A 133 22.23 -8.42 -13.07
N PHE A 134 21.93 -9.71 -13.23
CA PHE A 134 21.31 -10.49 -12.17
C PHE A 134 22.38 -10.94 -11.18
N GLY A 135 22.29 -10.45 -9.94
CA GLY A 135 23.13 -10.86 -8.82
C GLY A 135 22.29 -10.94 -7.55
N GLU A 136 22.82 -11.58 -6.51
CA GLU A 136 22.16 -11.59 -5.18
C GLU A 136 22.51 -10.34 -4.36
N GLU A 137 23.57 -9.64 -4.77
CA GLU A 137 24.07 -8.43 -4.17
C GLU A 137 23.43 -7.17 -4.77
N TRP A 138 23.54 -6.06 -4.05
CA TRP A 138 23.14 -4.74 -4.52
C TRP A 138 23.93 -4.30 -5.75
N GLY A 139 25.14 -4.81 -5.96
CA GLY A 139 25.98 -4.39 -7.09
C GLY A 139 26.57 -2.98 -6.91
N LYS A 140 27.51 -2.64 -7.79
CA LYS A 140 28.36 -1.45 -7.61
C LYS A 140 27.61 -0.13 -7.71
N ILE A 141 26.55 -0.06 -8.52
CA ILE A 141 25.80 1.18 -8.74
C ILE A 141 25.06 1.62 -7.48
N TRP A 142 24.28 0.71 -6.90
CA TRP A 142 23.56 0.99 -5.65
C TRP A 142 24.54 1.23 -4.49
N GLY A 143 25.67 0.52 -4.45
CA GLY A 143 26.74 0.78 -3.49
C GLY A 143 27.37 2.17 -3.61
N THR A 144 27.66 2.63 -4.83
CA THR A 144 28.21 3.97 -5.09
C THR A 144 27.19 5.05 -4.77
N LEU A 145 25.93 4.89 -5.19
CA LEU A 145 24.85 5.83 -4.88
C LEU A 145 24.60 5.95 -3.37
N ALA A 146 24.82 4.88 -2.61
CA ALA A 146 24.64 4.89 -1.17
C ALA A 146 25.80 5.53 -0.39
N LYS A 147 27.02 5.49 -0.93
CA LYS A 147 28.26 5.88 -0.23
C LYS A 147 28.89 7.17 -0.72
N THR A 148 28.44 7.71 -1.85
CA THR A 148 29.08 8.88 -2.48
C THR A 148 28.05 9.92 -2.89
N ASP A 149 28.48 11.18 -2.98
CA ASP A 149 27.67 12.30 -3.49
C ASP A 149 27.40 12.22 -5.01
N ALA A 150 27.78 11.12 -5.67
CA ALA A 150 27.54 10.91 -7.10
C ALA A 150 26.04 10.99 -7.44
N GLY A 151 25.15 10.61 -6.51
CA GLY A 151 23.71 10.80 -6.67
C GLY A 151 23.32 12.27 -6.83
N ALA A 152 23.83 13.15 -5.96
CA ALA A 152 23.56 14.58 -6.02
C ALA A 152 24.18 15.23 -7.28
N GLN A 153 25.36 14.79 -7.70
CA GLN A 153 26.05 15.32 -8.88
C GLN A 153 25.36 14.96 -10.21
N PHE A 154 24.71 13.79 -10.28
CA PHE A 154 23.95 13.35 -11.45
C PHE A 154 22.44 13.68 -11.36
N GLY A 155 22.01 14.41 -10.33
CA GLY A 155 20.61 14.79 -10.14
C GLY A 155 19.68 13.60 -9.83
N VAL A 156 20.21 12.55 -9.20
CA VAL A 156 19.39 11.43 -8.71
C VAL A 156 18.60 11.92 -7.51
N THR A 157 17.29 12.05 -7.70
CA THR A 157 16.32 12.48 -6.67
C THR A 157 16.03 11.39 -5.62
N LEU A 158 16.43 10.15 -5.91
CA LEU A 158 16.10 8.97 -5.12
C LEU A 158 17.14 8.81 -3.99
N HIS A 159 16.69 8.89 -2.74
CA HIS A 159 17.58 8.75 -1.59
C HIS A 159 17.95 7.28 -1.32
N VAL A 160 19.17 6.88 -1.66
CA VAL A 160 19.69 5.53 -1.42
C VAL A 160 20.47 5.51 -0.11
N THR A 161 19.95 4.81 0.90
CA THR A 161 20.59 4.77 2.23
C THR A 161 21.66 3.67 2.34
N GLU A 162 22.85 4.03 2.84
CA GLU A 162 23.96 3.09 3.10
C GLU A 162 23.59 1.94 4.05
N TYR A 163 22.70 2.20 5.00
CA TYR A 163 22.24 1.18 5.95
C TYR A 163 21.59 -0.03 5.25
N MET A 164 20.74 0.22 4.25
CA MET A 164 20.04 -0.85 3.55
C MET A 164 20.99 -1.75 2.77
N VAL A 165 21.98 -1.12 2.11
CA VAL A 165 22.99 -1.79 1.29
C VAL A 165 23.95 -2.61 2.15
N SER A 166 24.26 -2.15 3.37
CA SER A 166 25.19 -2.81 4.28
C SER A 166 24.56 -3.90 5.15
N ARG A 167 23.27 -3.77 5.52
CA ARG A 167 22.62 -4.67 6.48
C ARG A 167 21.83 -5.81 5.85
N TYR A 168 21.24 -5.60 4.68
CA TYR A 168 20.37 -6.58 4.03
C TYR A 168 20.97 -7.09 2.73
N ALA A 169 20.77 -8.38 2.44
CA ALA A 169 20.97 -8.89 1.07
C ALA A 169 19.88 -8.34 0.16
N ALA A 170 20.21 -7.96 -1.08
CA ALA A 170 19.31 -7.21 -1.96
C ALA A 170 18.00 -7.97 -2.25
N ARG A 171 18.08 -9.29 -2.49
CA ARG A 171 16.90 -10.15 -2.64
C ARG A 171 16.03 -10.18 -1.39
N SER A 172 16.64 -10.29 -0.20
CA SER A 172 15.90 -10.34 1.06
C SER A 172 15.19 -9.02 1.35
N ALA A 173 15.86 -7.89 1.10
CA ALA A 173 15.28 -6.55 1.24
C ALA A 173 14.07 -6.38 0.32
N MET A 174 14.17 -6.82 -0.94
CA MET A 174 13.06 -6.78 -1.89
C MET A 174 11.83 -7.54 -1.42
N MET A 175 12.01 -8.76 -0.92
CA MET A 175 10.89 -9.57 -0.44
C MET A 175 10.26 -8.98 0.83
N ILE A 176 11.07 -8.49 1.76
CA ILE A 176 10.59 -7.86 2.99
C ILE A 176 9.84 -6.57 2.68
N SER A 177 10.42 -5.68 1.86
CA SER A 177 9.76 -4.46 1.41
C SER A 177 8.44 -4.77 0.69
N PHE A 178 8.39 -5.80 -0.16
CA PHE A 178 7.17 -6.16 -0.87
C PHE A 178 6.04 -6.58 0.09
N VAL A 179 6.36 -7.42 1.08
CA VAL A 179 5.37 -7.90 2.05
C VAL A 179 4.89 -6.76 2.96
N LEU A 180 5.79 -5.90 3.43
CA LEU A 180 5.46 -4.74 4.25
C LEU A 180 4.59 -3.74 3.49
N GLU A 181 4.96 -3.42 2.26
CA GLU A 181 4.22 -2.49 1.41
C GLU A 181 2.82 -3.03 1.09
N TRP A 182 2.72 -4.31 0.73
CA TRP A 182 1.43 -4.97 0.52
C TRP A 182 0.57 -4.93 1.79
N ALA A 183 1.14 -5.25 2.96
CA ALA A 183 0.41 -5.18 4.22
C ALA A 183 -0.08 -3.76 4.54
N CYS A 184 0.74 -2.74 4.27
CA CYS A 184 0.37 -1.34 4.46
C CYS A 184 -0.77 -0.90 3.54
N VAL A 185 -0.70 -1.23 2.25
CA VAL A 185 -1.76 -0.93 1.28
C VAL A 185 -3.06 -1.63 1.65
N VAL A 186 -3.02 -2.88 2.12
CA VAL A 186 -4.19 -3.60 2.64
C VAL A 186 -4.76 -2.91 3.88
N TRP A 187 -3.90 -2.53 4.83
CA TRP A 187 -4.32 -1.85 6.05
C TRP A 187 -5.00 -0.51 5.74
N LEU A 188 -4.42 0.30 4.85
CA LEU A 188 -5.01 1.57 4.41
C LEU A 188 -6.35 1.34 3.68
N GLY A 189 -6.42 0.37 2.76
CA GLY A 189 -7.66 0.04 2.06
C GLY A 189 -8.79 -0.37 3.00
N LEU A 190 -8.49 -1.19 4.01
CA LEU A 190 -9.46 -1.59 5.02
C LEU A 190 -9.90 -0.41 5.91
N LEU A 191 -8.98 0.49 6.27
CA LEU A 191 -9.30 1.70 7.04
C LEU A 191 -10.25 2.62 6.25
N VAL A 192 -9.93 2.87 4.98
CA VAL A 192 -10.79 3.67 4.07
C VAL A 192 -12.18 3.05 3.97
N TYR A 193 -12.25 1.74 3.74
CA TYR A 193 -13.52 1.01 3.67
C TYR A 193 -14.33 1.13 4.96
N PHE A 194 -13.71 0.92 6.11
CA PHE A 194 -14.39 0.93 7.40
C PHE A 194 -15.06 2.29 7.66
N PHE A 195 -14.32 3.38 7.53
CA PHE A 195 -14.84 4.73 7.79
C PHE A 195 -15.85 5.19 6.74
N ASN A 196 -15.63 4.85 5.46
CA ASN A 196 -16.59 5.14 4.40
C ASN A 196 -17.90 4.40 4.63
N LYS A 197 -17.84 3.11 5.02
CA LYS A 197 -19.04 2.32 5.32
C LYS A 197 -19.75 2.81 6.59
N LEU A 198 -18.99 3.21 7.61
CA LEU A 198 -19.56 3.70 8.87
C LEU A 198 -20.30 5.02 8.68
N THR A 199 -19.75 5.96 7.91
CA THR A 199 -20.32 7.31 7.80
C THR A 199 -21.18 7.51 6.54
N SER A 200 -21.18 6.54 5.60
CA SER A 200 -21.84 6.66 4.29
C SER A 200 -21.41 7.91 3.51
N ARG A 201 -20.20 8.42 3.80
CA ARG A 201 -19.55 9.61 3.26
C ARG A 201 -18.08 9.28 3.03
N PRO A 202 -17.35 10.00 2.15
CA PRO A 202 -15.95 9.72 1.83
C PRO A 202 -14.95 10.11 2.96
N ILE A 203 -15.35 10.00 4.23
CA ILE A 203 -14.51 10.34 5.39
C ILE A 203 -13.31 9.40 5.50
N GLY A 204 -13.49 8.12 5.18
CA GLY A 204 -12.41 7.13 5.12
C GLY A 204 -11.31 7.50 4.14
N THR A 205 -11.68 8.06 2.99
CA THR A 205 -10.72 8.58 2.01
C THR A 205 -9.89 9.72 2.59
N PHE A 206 -10.54 10.67 3.28
CA PHE A 206 -9.82 11.76 3.97
C PHE A 206 -8.93 11.24 5.11
N THR A 207 -9.36 10.23 5.86
CA THR A 207 -8.51 9.63 6.91
C THR A 207 -7.29 8.90 6.33
N GLY A 208 -7.45 8.24 5.17
CA GLY A 208 -6.32 7.66 4.45
C GLY A 208 -5.34 8.74 3.98
N ALA A 209 -5.85 9.81 3.36
CA ALA A 209 -5.02 10.94 2.92
C ALA A 209 -4.30 11.61 4.09
N PHE A 210 -4.96 11.75 5.24
CA PHE A 210 -4.34 12.23 6.47
C PHE A 210 -3.18 11.33 6.91
N CYS A 211 -3.33 9.99 6.84
CA CYS A 211 -2.23 9.08 7.17
C CYS A 211 -1.02 9.27 6.25
N VAL A 212 -1.23 9.50 4.94
CA VAL A 212 -0.14 9.78 3.98
C VAL A 212 0.55 11.10 4.25
N LEU A 213 -0.20 12.16 4.53
CA LEU A 213 0.41 13.45 4.86
C LEU A 213 1.12 13.42 6.22
N LEU A 214 0.56 12.68 7.18
CA LEU A 214 1.17 12.48 8.49
C LEU A 214 2.56 11.83 8.36
N ASP A 215 2.73 10.86 7.45
CA ASP A 215 4.01 10.22 7.19
C ASP A 215 5.09 11.23 6.79
N VAL A 216 4.77 12.14 5.86
CA VAL A 216 5.70 13.19 5.42
C VAL A 216 6.00 14.21 6.50
N CYS A 217 4.99 14.59 7.30
CA CYS A 217 5.22 15.44 8.47
C CYS A 217 6.17 14.76 9.47
N ILE A 218 6.02 13.44 9.65
CA ILE A 218 6.85 12.67 10.56
C ILE A 218 8.29 12.53 10.03
N SER A 219 8.46 12.33 8.73
CA SER A 219 9.80 12.22 8.14
C SER A 219 10.56 13.55 8.13
N ASN A 220 9.87 14.70 8.11
CA ASN A 220 10.51 16.02 8.00
C ASN A 220 10.87 16.66 9.35
N ASP A 221 9.91 16.74 10.28
CA ASP A 221 10.04 17.64 11.45
C ASP A 221 9.65 17.04 12.81
N TRP A 222 9.02 15.86 12.87
CA TRP A 222 8.54 15.33 14.15
C TRP A 222 9.59 14.53 14.92
N ALA A 223 9.36 14.40 16.22
CA ALA A 223 10.19 13.62 17.12
C ALA A 223 10.12 12.10 16.85
N ASN A 224 11.23 11.40 17.06
CA ASN A 224 11.45 9.98 16.73
C ASN A 224 10.44 8.99 17.34
N TRP A 225 9.64 9.38 18.33
CA TRP A 225 8.59 8.52 18.89
C TRP A 225 7.37 8.39 17.96
N ALA A 226 7.15 9.38 17.08
CA ALA A 226 6.00 9.44 16.19
C ALA A 226 6.02 8.36 15.09
N TYR A 227 7.21 7.87 14.73
CA TYR A 227 7.41 6.75 13.80
C TYR A 227 6.68 5.45 14.22
N LYS A 228 6.29 5.32 15.51
CA LYS A 228 5.51 4.18 16.00
C LYS A 228 4.08 4.11 15.50
N PHE A 229 3.51 5.24 15.10
CA PHE A 229 2.08 5.39 14.82
C PHE A 229 1.77 5.54 13.34
N SER A 230 2.77 5.87 12.50
CA SER A 230 2.58 5.95 11.06
C SER A 230 2.64 4.55 10.43
N PRO A 231 1.53 4.03 9.86
CA PRO A 231 1.55 2.75 9.16
C PRO A 231 2.48 2.78 7.95
N ILE A 232 2.64 3.94 7.31
CA ILE A 232 3.44 4.10 6.09
C ILE A 232 4.93 4.08 6.43
N THR A 233 5.35 4.74 7.52
CA THR A 233 6.76 4.69 7.93
C THR A 233 7.15 3.27 8.38
N LEU A 234 6.22 2.54 9.00
CA LEU A 234 6.44 1.12 9.36
C LEU A 234 6.51 0.20 8.13
N ALA A 235 6.05 0.62 6.96
CA ALA A 235 6.25 -0.13 5.72
C ALA A 235 7.70 -0.02 5.20
N GLN A 236 8.40 1.06 5.57
CA GLN A 236 9.77 1.33 5.14
C GLN A 236 10.78 0.49 5.92
N THR A 237 11.67 -0.20 5.21
CA THR A 237 12.68 -1.07 5.83
C THR A 237 13.77 -0.29 6.58
N ASN A 238 14.02 0.95 6.18
CA ASN A 238 14.96 1.85 6.84
C ASN A 238 14.50 2.29 8.24
N THR A 239 13.20 2.26 8.53
CA THR A 239 12.66 2.71 9.83
C THR A 239 13.12 1.81 10.98
N TYR A 240 13.44 0.55 10.69
CA TYR A 240 13.91 -0.44 11.67
C TYR A 240 15.43 -0.34 11.95
N ALA A 241 16.02 0.82 11.69
CA ALA A 241 17.45 1.09 11.74
C ALA A 241 17.80 2.26 12.66
N GLY A 242 19.05 2.30 13.12
CA GLY A 242 19.62 3.46 13.80
C GLY A 242 18.91 3.86 15.10
N TYR A 243 18.66 5.17 15.28
CA TYR A 243 18.06 5.74 16.50
C TYR A 243 16.65 5.21 16.80
N ASN A 244 15.94 4.67 15.82
CA ASN A 244 14.60 4.10 16.02
C ASN A 244 14.60 2.77 16.80
N LEU A 245 15.72 2.05 16.82
CA LEU A 245 15.93 0.89 17.71
C LEU A 245 15.92 1.31 19.19
N GLN A 246 16.43 2.50 19.51
CA GLN A 246 16.40 3.03 20.88
C GLN A 246 14.97 3.29 21.36
N ASN A 247 14.04 3.52 20.43
CA ASN A 247 12.62 3.66 20.69
C ASN A 247 11.85 2.32 20.67
N ASN A 248 12.52 1.17 20.60
CA ASN A 248 11.91 -0.17 20.48
C ASN A 248 11.12 -0.41 19.17
N ILE A 249 11.42 0.33 18.10
CA ILE A 249 10.84 0.07 16.77
C ILE A 249 11.67 -1.03 16.09
N THR A 250 11.32 -2.27 16.39
CA THR A 250 11.96 -3.47 15.80
C THR A 250 11.15 -4.00 14.64
N PHE A 251 11.76 -4.82 13.80
CA PHE A 251 11.06 -5.52 12.72
C PHE A 251 9.87 -6.36 13.23
N ASP A 252 10.01 -6.97 14.40
CA ASP A 252 8.95 -7.72 15.08
C ASP A 252 7.78 -6.81 15.49
N TYR A 253 8.04 -5.57 15.92
CA TYR A 253 6.99 -4.59 16.17
C TYR A 253 6.16 -4.29 14.91
N GLY A 254 6.82 -4.07 13.77
CA GLY A 254 6.14 -3.83 12.49
C GLY A 254 5.20 -4.96 12.08
N ILE A 255 5.67 -6.20 12.17
CA ILE A 255 4.86 -7.39 11.87
C ILE A 255 3.65 -7.47 12.81
N ARG A 256 3.84 -7.25 14.11
CA ARG A 256 2.75 -7.26 15.09
C ARG A 256 1.75 -6.15 14.82
N PHE A 257 2.21 -4.95 14.48
CA PHE A 257 1.35 -3.81 14.16
C PHE A 257 0.44 -4.12 12.96
N PHE A 258 1.01 -4.58 11.84
CA PHE A 258 0.21 -4.90 10.66
C PHE A 258 -0.70 -6.11 10.86
N SER A 259 -0.21 -7.18 11.48
CA SER A 259 -1.03 -8.39 11.70
C SER A 259 -2.23 -8.13 12.62
N ILE A 260 -2.00 -7.49 13.79
CA ILE A 260 -3.07 -7.13 14.72
C ILE A 260 -4.00 -6.11 14.10
N GLY A 261 -3.44 -5.09 13.43
CA GLY A 261 -4.20 -4.03 12.77
C GLY A 261 -5.12 -4.55 11.68
N ILE A 262 -4.62 -5.42 10.79
CA ILE A 262 -5.41 -6.03 9.72
C ILE A 262 -6.53 -6.91 10.32
N VAL A 263 -6.22 -7.78 11.29
CA VAL A 263 -7.24 -8.64 11.93
C VAL A 263 -8.35 -7.80 12.57
N LEU A 264 -7.97 -6.76 13.32
CA LEU A 264 -8.92 -5.86 13.97
C LEU A 264 -9.78 -5.11 12.93
N LEU A 265 -9.16 -4.56 11.88
CA LEU A 265 -9.88 -3.87 10.81
C LEU A 265 -10.81 -4.82 10.05
N VAL A 266 -10.40 -6.05 9.76
CA VAL A 266 -11.28 -7.07 9.13
C VAL A 266 -12.52 -7.33 9.99
N LEU A 267 -12.36 -7.51 11.30
CA LEU A 267 -13.48 -7.69 12.21
C LEU A 267 -14.40 -6.47 12.24
N LEU A 268 -13.83 -5.26 12.32
CA LEU A 268 -14.58 -4.00 12.28
C LEU A 268 -15.34 -3.81 10.96
N CYS A 269 -14.74 -4.14 9.82
CA CYS A 269 -15.36 -4.09 8.50
C CYS A 269 -16.55 -5.07 8.39
N ILE A 270 -16.40 -6.28 8.94
CA ILE A 270 -17.50 -7.26 8.99
C ILE A 270 -18.63 -6.73 9.88
N LEU A 271 -18.32 -6.18 11.05
CA LEU A 271 -19.31 -5.60 11.97
C LEU A 271 -20.03 -4.39 11.36
N ALA A 272 -19.31 -3.50 10.66
CA ALA A 272 -19.86 -2.34 9.99
C ALA A 272 -20.92 -2.74 8.94
N ASN A 273 -20.75 -3.87 8.26
CA ASN A 273 -21.74 -4.40 7.31
C ASN A 273 -23.07 -4.84 7.96
N TYR A 274 -23.10 -5.06 9.27
CA TYR A 274 -24.33 -5.34 10.02
C TYR A 274 -25.05 -4.09 10.53
N LYS A 275 -24.43 -2.90 10.46
CA LYS A 275 -25.00 -1.64 10.93
C LYS A 275 -26.40 -1.38 10.37
N ASP A 276 -26.60 -1.54 9.06
CA ASP A 276 -27.91 -1.23 8.43
C ASP A 276 -29.02 -2.16 8.93
N LYS A 277 -28.70 -3.41 9.31
CA LYS A 277 -29.67 -4.35 9.87
C LYS A 277 -30.08 -3.97 11.29
N ILE A 278 -29.14 -3.41 12.07
CA ILE A 278 -29.37 -2.98 13.44
C ILE A 278 -30.20 -1.68 13.43
N TRP A 279 -29.81 -0.71 12.59
CA TRP A 279 -30.53 0.55 12.44
C TRP A 279 -31.96 0.36 11.88
N GLY A 280 -32.11 -0.54 10.91
CA GLY A 280 -33.43 -0.93 10.38
C GLY A 280 -34.33 -1.65 11.41
N ARG A 281 -33.76 -2.35 12.40
CA ARG A 281 -34.53 -2.95 13.51
C ARG A 281 -34.92 -1.91 14.57
N LEU A 282 -34.01 -1.01 14.91
CA LEU A 282 -34.26 0.09 15.86
C LEU A 282 -35.37 1.04 15.37
N THR A 283 -35.30 1.46 14.11
CA THR A 283 -36.34 2.33 13.51
C THR A 283 -37.71 1.65 13.45
N ARG A 284 -37.78 0.35 13.16
CA ARG A 284 -39.04 -0.42 13.25
C ARG A 284 -39.58 -0.48 14.67
N HIS A 285 -38.74 -0.74 15.67
CA HIS A 285 -39.17 -0.76 17.07
C HIS A 285 -39.68 0.61 17.56
N ILE A 286 -39.03 1.70 17.16
CA ILE A 286 -39.50 3.07 17.48
C ILE A 286 -40.83 3.36 16.79
N ARG A 287 -41.03 2.90 15.55
CA ARG A 287 -42.29 3.08 14.81
C ARG A 287 -43.44 2.25 15.40
N MET A 288 -43.18 1.04 15.90
CA MET A 288 -44.19 0.20 16.55
C MET A 288 -44.53 0.64 17.98
N ARG A 289 -43.71 1.47 18.64
CA ARG A 289 -44.05 2.09 19.94
C ARG A 289 -44.87 3.38 19.82
N LYS A 290 -45.03 3.91 18.60
CA LYS A 290 -45.79 5.16 18.32
C LYS A 290 -47.20 4.91 17.77
N VAL A 291 -47.59 3.64 17.60
CA VAL A 291 -48.95 3.18 17.25
C VAL A 291 -49.54 2.54 18.49
#